data_AF-A0A9C7Z576-F1
#
_entry.id   AF-A0A9C7Z576-F1
#
_cell.length_a   1.000
_cell.length_b   1.000
_cell.length_c   1.000
_cell.angle_alpha   90.00
_cell.angle_beta   90.00
_cell.angle_gamma   90.00
#
_symmetry.space_group_name_H-M   'P 1'
#
loop_
_entity.id
_entity.type
_entity.pdbx_description
1 polymer ?
#
loop_
_entity_poly.entity_id
_entity_poly.type
_entity_poly.pdbx_seq_one_letter_code
_entity_poly.pdbx_strand_id
1 'polypeptide(L)' 'MKTHKNLDVWKRSMDLVQMVYTVTKKFPQDELYGLTNQLRRAAVSIPSNIAEGAARLVVAMVQVNWNR' A
#
# COMPACT_ATOMS: atom_id res chain seq x y z
N MET A 1 17.07 -4.41 10.66
CA MET A 1 16.38 -3.34 9.90
C MET A 1 14.87 -3.58 9.98
N LYS A 2 14.08 -2.67 10.58
CA LYS A 2 12.62 -2.81 10.59
C LYS A 2 12.10 -2.40 9.21
N THR A 3 11.59 -3.35 8.43
CA THR A 3 10.99 -3.09 7.12
C THR A 3 9.54 -2.62 7.29
N HIS A 4 8.98 -1.92 6.29
CA HIS A 4 7.56 -1.53 6.28
C HIS A 4 6.61 -2.70 6.50
N LYS A 5 7.03 -3.92 6.13
CA LYS A 5 6.28 -5.17 6.31
C LYS A 5 5.99 -5.49 7.79
N ASN A 6 6.74 -4.91 8.72
CA ASN A 6 6.53 -5.09 10.15
C ASN A 6 5.48 -4.12 10.73
N LEU A 7 5.07 -3.09 9.98
CA LEU A 7 4.08 -2.12 10.43
C LEU A 7 2.68 -2.75 10.38
N ASP A 8 1.95 -2.69 11.48
CA ASP A 8 0.58 -3.25 11.52
C ASP A 8 -0.37 -2.50 10.57
N VAL A 9 -0.15 -1.20 10.35
CA VAL A 9 -0.90 -0.43 9.35
C VAL A 9 -0.64 -0.94 7.93
N TRP A 10 0.59 -1.39 7.62
CA TRP A 10 0.90 -1.99 6.32
C TRP A 10 0.19 -3.34 6.16
N LYS A 11 0.21 -4.19 7.18
CA LYS A 11 -0.51 -5.49 7.17
C LYS A 11 -2.02 -5.30 6.97
N ARG A 12 -2.64 -4.42 7.74
CA ARG A 12 -4.07 -4.08 7.60
C ARG A 12 -4.41 -3.52 6.22
N SER A 13 -3.50 -2.75 5.61
CA SER A 13 -3.69 -2.26 4.25
C SER A 13 -3.60 -3.37 3.18
N MET A 14 -2.77 -4.40 3.40
CA MET A 14 -2.75 -5.59 2.54
C MET A 14 -4.04 -6.40 2.66
N ASP A 15 -4.58 -6.54 3.88
CA ASP A 15 -5.88 -7.18 4.11
C ASP A 15 -7.00 -6.42 3.39
N LEU A 16 -6.97 -5.08 3.44
CA LEU A 16 -7.90 -4.23 2.69
C LEU A 16 -7.81 -4.47 1.18
N VAL A 17 -6.61 -4.57 0.61
CA VAL A 17 -6.43 -4.92 -0.80
C VAL A 17 -7.10 -6.26 -1.12
N GLN A 18 -6.86 -7.28 -0.29
CA GLN A 18 -7.47 -8.60 -0.51
C GLN A 18 -9.00 -8.56 -0.43
N MET A 19 -9.56 -7.79 0.52
CA MET A 19 -11.00 -7.59 0.63
C MET A 19 -11.58 -6.89 -0.61
N VAL A 20 -10.95 -5.81 -1.07
CA VAL A 20 -11.39 -5.07 -2.27
C VAL A 20 -11.35 -5.96 -3.50
N TYR A 21 -10.30 -6.76 -3.70
CA TYR A 21 -10.25 -7.73 -4.79
C TYR A 21 -11.36 -8.79 -4.68
N THR A 22 -11.65 -9.26 -3.47
CA THR A 22 -12.71 -10.24 -3.22
C THR A 22 -14.10 -9.69 -3.50
N VAL A 23 -14.40 -8.46 -3.06
CA VAL A 23 -15.70 -7.81 -3.27
C VAL A 23 -15.89 -7.47 -4.75
N THR A 24 -14.90 -6.86 -5.38
CA THR A 24 -14.99 -6.43 -6.79
C THR A 24 -15.05 -7.59 -7.78
N LYS A 25 -14.68 -8.82 -7.40
CA LYS A 25 -14.91 -10.02 -8.23
C LYS A 25 -16.40 -10.31 -8.49
N LYS A 26 -17.30 -9.77 -7.66
CA LYS A 26 -18.74 -9.96 -7.77
C LYS A 26 -19.43 -8.86 -8.59
N PHE A 27 -18.67 -7.88 -9.09
CA PHE A 27 -19.24 -6.79 -9.87
C PHE A 27 -19.60 -7.27 -11.29
N PRO A 28 -20.57 -6.62 -11.96
CA PRO A 28 -20.86 -6.86 -13.37
C PRO A 28 -19.61 -6.68 -14.25
N GLN A 29 -19.55 -7.40 -15.37
CA GLN A 29 -18.41 -7.35 -16.27
C GLN A 29 -18.18 -5.95 -16.86
N ASP A 30 -19.26 -5.19 -17.07
CA ASP A 30 -19.20 -3.81 -17.60
C ASP A 30 -18.48 -2.84 -16.64
N GLU A 31 -18.40 -3.16 -15.36
CA GLU A 31 -17.68 -2.36 -14.34
C GLU A 31 -16.19 -2.67 -14.26
N LEU A 32 -15.68 -3.60 -15.07
CA LEU A 32 -14.28 -4.04 -15.01
C LEU A 32 -13.31 -2.87 -15.18
N TYR A 33 -13.55 -2.01 -16.18
CA TYR A 33 -12.73 -0.84 -16.47
C TYR A 33 -13.20 0.42 -15.73
N GLY A 34 -14.42 0.41 -15.19
CA GLY A 34 -15.01 1.46 -14.36
C GLY A 34 -14.66 1.29 -12.89
N LEU A 35 -15.66 0.99 -12.07
CA LEU A 35 -15.53 0.94 -10.61
C LEU A 35 -14.51 -0.10 -10.12
N THR A 36 -14.42 -1.26 -10.79
CA THR A 36 -13.51 -2.33 -10.39
C THR A 36 -12.05 -1.88 -10.45
N ASN A 37 -11.65 -1.26 -11.56
CA ASN A 37 -10.27 -0.80 -11.74
C ASN A 37 -9.94 0.36 -10.79
N GLN A 38 -10.86 1.32 -10.61
CA GLN A 38 -10.65 2.45 -9.70
C GLN A 38 -10.47 2.01 -8.25
N LEU A 39 -11.33 1.12 -7.75
CA LEU A 39 -11.25 0.62 -6.37
C LEU A 39 -9.97 -0.19 -6.13
N ARG A 40 -9.60 -1.08 -7.06
CA ARG A 40 -8.38 -1.89 -6.91
C ARG A 40 -7.12 -1.03 -6.92
N ARG A 41 -7.03 -0.04 -7.83
CA ARG A 41 -5.89 0.90 -7.88
C ARG A 41 -5.80 1.74 -6.61
N ALA A 42 -6.94 2.26 -6.12
CA ALA A 42 -6.98 3.02 -4.88
C ALA A 42 -6.55 2.16 -3.67
N ALA A 43 -7.03 0.93 -3.56
CA ALA A 43 -6.65 0.03 -2.47
C ALA A 43 -5.15 -0.30 -2.48
N VAL A 44 -4.57 -0.58 -3.66
CA VAL A 44 -3.13 -0.90 -3.81
C VAL A 44 -2.24 0.31 -3.54
N SER A 45 -2.72 1.53 -3.75
CA SER A 45 -1.93 2.74 -3.49
C SER A 45 -1.62 2.91 -2.00
N ILE A 46 -2.49 2.44 -1.10
CA ILE A 46 -2.32 2.58 0.36
C ILE A 46 -1.05 1.86 0.88
N PRO A 47 -0.89 0.52 0.73
CA PRO A 47 0.34 -0.16 1.17
C PRO A 47 1.58 0.34 0.44
N SER A 48 1.44 0.79 -0.81
CA SER A 48 2.54 1.33 -1.62
C SER A 48 3.07 2.64 -1.04
N ASN A 49 2.18 3.58 -0.71
CA ASN A 49 2.54 4.85 -0.07
C ASN A 49 3.12 4.63 1.35
N ILE A 50 2.60 3.66 2.12
CA ILE A 50 3.18 3.30 3.42
C ILE A 50 4.60 2.76 3.26
N ALA A 51 4.83 1.88 2.29
CA ALA A 51 6.15 1.31 2.02
C ALA A 51 7.15 2.38 1.58
N GLU A 52 6.72 3.30 0.71
CA GLU A 52 7.53 4.43 0.24
C GLU A 52 7.87 5.39 1.39
N GLY A 53 6.88 5.79 2.19
CA GLY A 53 7.10 6.68 3.34
C GLY A 53 8.05 6.07 4.38
N ALA A 54 7.90 4.78 4.68
CA ALA A 54 8.80 4.06 5.57
C ALA A 54 10.24 3.99 5.02
N ALA A 55 10.41 3.84 3.71
CA ALA A 55 11.73 3.87 3.08
C ALA A 55 12.37 5.27 3.14
N ARG A 56 11.57 6.35 2.93
CA ARG A 56 12.03 7.74 3.05
C ARG A 56 12.52 8.08 4.46
N LEU A 57 11.85 7.60 5.51
CA LEU A 57 12.30 7.78 6.90
C LEU A 57 13.66 7.12 7.16
N VAL A 58 13.89 5.93 6.60
CA VAL A 58 15.18 5.24 6.70
C VAL A 58 16.27 6.03 5.97
N VAL A 59 15.99 6.50 4.74
CA VAL A 59 16.95 7.30 3.95
C VAL A 59 17.27 8.63 4.65
N ALA A 60 16.27 9.32 5.21
CA ALA A 60 16.49 10.54 5.99
C ALA A 60 17.33 10.29 7.25
N MET A 61 17.10 9.19 7.99
CA MET A 61 17.96 8.81 9.13
C MET A 61 19.40 8.48 8.71
N VAL A 62 19.61 7.90 7.53
CA VAL A 62 20.96 7.61 7.01
C VAL A 62 21.66 8.89 6.54
N GLN A 63 20.94 9.83 5.93
CA GLN A 63 21.50 11.12 5.47
C GLN A 63 21.68 12.16 6.59
N VAL A 64 21.06 12.00 7.76
CA VAL A 64 21.33 12.84 8.95
C VAL A 64 22.60 12.39 9.69
N ASN A 65 23.32 11.39 9.18
CA ASN A 65 24.69 11.08 9.63
C ASN A 65 25.72 11.92 8.85
N TRP A 66 25.59 13.25 8.94
CA TRP A 66 26.65 14.18 8.55
C TRP A 66 27.66 14.27 9.70
N ASN A 67 28.83 13.65 9.50
CA ASN A 67 30.04 13.73 10.34
C ASN A 67 29.94 13.26 11.81
N ARG A 68 30.32 11.99 12.01
CA ARG A 68 31.31 11.64 13.04
C ARG A 68 32.50 10.99 12.38
#